data_AF-A0A846BPC9-F1
#
_entry.id   AF-A0A846BPC9-F1
#
_cell.length_a   1.000
_cell.length_b   1.000
_cell.length_c   1.000
_cell.angle_alpha   90.00
_cell.angle_beta   90.00
_cell.angle_gamma   90.00
#
_symmetry.space_group_name_H-M   'P 1'
#
loop_
_entity.id
_entity.type
_entity.pdbx_description
1 polymer ?
#
loop_
_entity_poly.entity_id
_entity_poly.type
_entity_poly.pdbx_seq_one_letter_code
_entity_poly.pdbx_strand_id
1 'polypeptide(L)' 'MYNPSLREQPRDHQAEVIPLNQHTSLLKWLESQGRLLAREPQDESLVDGEEEISELMDVDDATYDDDDDMLEDE' A
#
# COMPACT_ATOMS: atom_id res chain seq x y z
N MET A 1 -16.67 7.96 31.31
CA MET A 1 -16.92 7.04 30.18
C MET A 1 -15.87 5.94 30.27
N TYR A 2 -16.30 4.67 30.35
CA TYR A 2 -15.40 3.51 30.39
C TYR A 2 -15.36 2.91 28.98
N ASN A 3 -14.17 2.86 28.37
CA ASN A 3 -13.98 2.25 27.07
C ASN A 3 -13.42 0.83 27.28
N PRO A 4 -14.19 -0.24 26.98
CA PRO A 4 -13.76 -1.61 27.21
C PRO A 4 -12.58 -2.05 26.32
N SER A 5 -12.24 -1.26 25.29
CA SER A 5 -11.11 -1.54 24.40
C SER A 5 -9.78 -0.95 24.88
N LEU A 6 -9.78 -0.06 25.88
CA LEU A 6 -8.56 0.52 26.43
C LEU A 6 -8.09 -0.23 27.66
N ARG A 7 -6.79 -0.50 27.73
CA ARG A 7 -6.12 -1.14 28.86
C ARG A 7 -4.96 -0.26 29.29
N GLU A 8 -4.84 -0.04 30.60
CA GLU A 8 -3.69 0.65 31.20
C GLU A 8 -2.58 -0.37 31.47
N GLN A 9 -1.32 0.02 31.23
CA GLN A 9 -0.15 -0.84 31.42
C GLN A 9 0.96 -0.06 32.16
N PRO A 10 1.64 -0.67 33.15
CA PRO A 10 2.72 -0.03 33.89
C PRO A 10 3.95 0.25 33.01
N ARG A 11 4.58 1.43 33.19
CA ARG A 11 5.70 1.91 32.35
C ARG A 11 7.07 1.40 32.79
N ASP A 12 7.19 1.02 34.05
CA ASP A 12 8.40 0.56 34.74
C ASP A 12 8.61 -0.95 34.65
N HIS A 13 7.61 -1.68 34.15
CA HIS A 13 7.66 -3.12 33.97
C HIS A 13 7.97 -3.48 32.51
N GLN A 14 8.54 -4.66 32.32
CA GLN A 14 8.77 -5.19 30.98
C GLN A 14 7.44 -5.44 30.27
N ALA A 15 7.37 -5.10 28.98
CA ALA A 15 6.19 -5.33 28.18
C ALA A 15 5.85 -6.83 28.13
N GLU A 16 4.55 -7.14 28.14
CA GLU A 16 4.08 -8.51 27.94
C GLU A 16 4.52 -9.03 26.56
N VAL A 17 5.04 -10.25 26.53
CA VAL A 17 5.40 -10.91 25.28
C VAL A 17 4.10 -11.34 24.60
N ILE A 18 3.83 -10.79 23.42
CA ILE A 18 2.68 -11.23 22.61
C ILE A 18 2.91 -12.70 22.24
N PRO A 19 2.05 -13.63 22.71
CA PRO A 19 2.22 -15.04 22.37
C PRO A 19 2.07 -15.18 20.86
N LEU A 20 2.99 -15.93 20.25
CA LEU A 20 2.89 -16.26 18.84
C LEU A 20 1.73 -17.24 18.68
N ASN A 21 0.52 -16.70 18.48
CA ASN A 21 -0.62 -17.51 18.17
C ASN A 21 -0.35 -18.13 16.79
N GLN A 22 0.00 -19.41 16.79
CA GLN A 22 0.00 -20.26 15.60
C GLN A 22 -1.45 -20.48 15.19
N HIS A 23 -2.15 -19.39 14.82
CA HIS A 23 -3.39 -19.50 14.12
C HIS A 23 -3.13 -20.35 12.89
N THR A 24 -4.12 -21.19 12.54
CA THR A 24 -4.06 -22.00 11.33
C THR A 24 -3.56 -21.12 10.21
N SER A 25 -2.50 -21.54 9.49
CA SER A 25 -1.95 -20.78 8.36
C SER A 25 -3.09 -20.16 7.55
N LEU A 26 -2.99 -18.90 7.16
CA LEU A 26 -4.04 -18.21 6.39
C LEU A 26 -4.47 -19.06 5.18
N LEU A 27 -3.53 -19.74 4.53
CA LEU A 27 -3.80 -20.68 3.44
C LEU A 27 -4.67 -21.86 3.89
N LYS A 28 -4.37 -22.48 5.04
CA LYS A 28 -5.19 -23.53 5.65
C LYS A 28 -6.58 -23.03 6.05
N TRP A 29 -6.67 -21.81 6.57
CA TRP A 29 -7.97 -21.22 6.88
C TRP A 29 -8.79 -21.00 5.60
N LEU A 30 -8.19 -20.39 4.57
CA LEU A 30 -8.82 -20.18 3.27
C LEU A 30 -9.26 -21.49 2.63
N GLU A 31 -8.43 -22.53 2.69
CA GLU A 31 -8.76 -23.89 2.21
C GLU A 31 -9.94 -24.49 3.01
N SER A 32 -9.92 -24.42 4.34
CA SER A 32 -10.98 -24.96 5.20
C SER A 32 -12.35 -24.29 4.98
N GLN A 33 -12.35 -23.01 4.56
CA GLN A 33 -13.56 -22.25 4.28
C GLN A 33 -13.99 -22.36 2.81
N GLY A 34 -13.26 -23.11 1.97
CA GLY A 34 -13.51 -23.18 0.53
C GLY A 34 -13.30 -21.84 -0.19
N ARG A 35 -12.54 -20.92 0.40
CA ARG A 35 -12.23 -19.58 -0.13
C ARG A 35 -10.90 -19.53 -0.89
N LEU A 36 -10.15 -20.63 -0.91
CA LEU A 36 -8.93 -20.75 -1.68
C LEU A 36 -9.29 -21.20 -3.11
N LEU A 37 -9.31 -20.26 -4.05
CA LEU A 37 -9.53 -20.55 -5.48
C LEU A 37 -8.18 -20.65 -6.20
N ALA A 38 -8.10 -21.53 -7.20
CA ALA A 38 -6.97 -21.56 -8.10
C ALA A 38 -6.92 -20.25 -8.90
N ARG A 39 -5.71 -19.78 -9.20
CA ARG A 39 -5.54 -18.62 -10.08
C ARG A 39 -5.95 -19.05 -11.49
N GLU A 40 -6.85 -18.29 -12.11
CA GLU A 40 -7.13 -18.43 -13.54
C GLU A 40 -5.84 -18.23 -14.34
N PRO A 41 -5.61 -18.98 -15.43
CA PRO A 41 -4.48 -18.73 -16.30
C PRO A 41 -4.52 -17.25 -16.72
N GLN A 42 -3.43 -16.54 -16.43
CA GLN A 42 -3.32 -15.15 -16.82
C GLN A 42 -3.32 -15.12 -18.35
N ASP A 43 -4.23 -14.33 -18.93
CA ASP A 43 -4.21 -14.08 -20.36
C ASP A 43 -2.89 -13.36 -20.68
N GLU A 44 -1.96 -14.04 -21.34
CA GLU A 44 -0.66 -13.47 -21.71
C GLU A 44 -0.82 -12.29 -22.69
N SER A 45 -2.03 -12.08 -23.22
CA SER A 45 -2.38 -10.97 -24.09
C SER A 45 -2.25 -9.58 -23.45
N LEU A 46 -2.15 -9.48 -22.10
CA LEU A 46 -1.99 -8.19 -21.44
C LEU A 46 -0.57 -7.61 -21.55
N VAL A 47 0.41 -8.42 -21.96
CA VAL A 47 1.84 -8.04 -21.99
C VAL A 47 2.29 -7.58 -23.38
N ASP A 48 1.52 -7.89 -24.43
CA ASP A 48 1.92 -7.66 -25.84
C ASP A 48 1.50 -6.29 -26.40
N GLY A 49 0.95 -5.41 -25.56
CA GLY A 49 0.34 -4.14 -25.99
C GLY A 49 0.61 -2.96 -25.07
N GLU A 50 1.73 -2.96 -24.34
CA GLU A 50 2.16 -1.79 -23.58
C GLU A 50 2.64 -0.72 -24.56
N GLU A 51 1.73 0.17 -24.99
CA GLU A 51 2.09 1.44 -25.64
C GLU A 51 3.01 2.22 -24.67
N GLU A 52 4.17 2.68 -25.16
CA GLU A 52 5.15 3.36 -24.33
C GLU A 52 4.55 4.69 -23.83
N ILE A 53 4.53 4.92 -22.51
CA ILE A 53 3.96 6.16 -21.90
C ILE A 53 4.60 7.43 -22.52
N SER A 54 5.84 7.31 -23.02
CA SER A 54 6.57 8.31 -23.78
C SER A 54 5.83 8.80 -25.04
N GLU A 55 5.03 7.97 -25.69
CA GLU A 55 4.22 8.35 -26.87
C GLU A 55 2.96 9.13 -26.49
N LEU A 56 2.49 8.97 -25.25
CA LEU A 56 1.31 9.67 -24.72
C LEU A 56 1.66 11.04 -24.12
N MET A 57 2.93 11.24 -23.75
CA MET A 57 3.46 12.51 -23.28
C MET A 57 3.84 13.36 -24.49
N ASP A 58 2.87 14.15 -24.98
CA ASP A 58 3.16 15.19 -25.97
C ASP A 58 4.24 16.11 -25.40
N VAL A 59 5.36 16.24 -26.11
CA VAL A 59 6.50 17.08 -25.72
C VAL A 59 6.15 18.51 -26.11
N ASP A 60 5.08 19.05 -25.53
CA ASP A 60 4.94 20.49 -25.45
C ASP A 60 6.00 20.95 -24.46
N ASP A 61 7.11 21.41 -25.04
CA ASP A 61 8.14 22.24 -24.43
C ASP A 61 7.49 23.55 -23.94
N ALA A 62 6.60 23.42 -22.95
CA ALA A 62 6.16 24.52 -22.14
C ALA A 62 7.38 24.90 -21.31
N THR A 63 8.22 25.75 -21.90
CA THR A 63 9.06 26.67 -21.16
C THR A 63 8.13 27.37 -20.19
N TYR A 64 8.10 26.89 -18.95
CA TYR A 64 7.56 27.66 -17.86
C TYR A 64 8.41 28.93 -17.83
N ASP A 65 7.84 30.02 -18.34
CA ASP A 65 8.45 31.34 -18.25
C ASP A 65 8.59 31.61 -16.76
N ASP A 66 9.82 31.59 -16.25
CA ASP A 66 10.18 31.79 -14.85
C ASP A 66 10.11 33.30 -14.51
N ASP A 67 9.03 33.94 -14.95
CA ASP A 67 8.67 35.32 -14.64
C ASP A 67 7.74 35.34 -13.40
N ASP A 68 8.08 34.54 -12.39
CA ASP A 68 7.55 34.69 -11.02
C ASP A 68 8.55 35.51 -10.19
N ASP A 69 8.44 36.83 -10.34
CA ASP A 69 8.58 37.82 -9.27
C ASP A 69 9.68 37.59 -8.22
N MET A 70 10.93 37.94 -8.56
CA MET A 70 11.93 38.33 -7.55
C MET A 70 11.55 39.67 -6.90
N LEU A 71 10.60 39.64 -5.97
CA LEU A 71 10.43 40.68 -4.95
C LEU A 71 11.61 40.56 -3.96
N GLU A 72 12.73 41.20 -4.28
CA GLU A 72 13.81 41.45 -3.34
C GLU A 72 13.48 42.70 -2.51
N ASP A 73 13.06 42.47 -1.26
CA ASP A 73 12.91 43.49 -0.23
C ASP A 73 14.31 43.80 0.35
N GLU A 74 14.93 44.92 -0.03
CA GLU A 74 15.98 45.58 0.77
C GLU A 74 15.96 47.12 0.64
#